data_AF-A0A534A2I8-F1
#
_entry.id   AF-A0A534A2I8-F1
#
_cell.length_a   1.000
_cell.length_b   1.000
_cell.length_c   1.000
_cell.angle_alpha   90.00
_cell.angle_beta   90.00
_cell.angle_gamma   90.00
#
_symmetry.space_group_name_H-M   'P 1'
#
loop_
_entity.id
_entity.type
_entity.pdbx_description
1 polymer ?
#
loop_
_entity_poly.entity_id
_entity_poly.type
_entity_poly.pdbx_seq_one_letter_code
_entity_poly.pdbx_strand_id
1 'polypeptide(L)'
;MNEVADRLRGFGFVDDVRFGRDWVEKLDRLRGIAAAVGLVVGAAFAVVAIIIIGTTIRMAVLQRSREIAIMRLVGATNGFIRRPFLLQGAIKGMLGGLVAIGLSYGAYTLINRWLIHAAFFSKEQAVAIVGFGTLIGLFGSAASVGRHLRRV
;
A
#
# COMPACT_ATOMS: atom_id res chain seq x y z
N MET A 1 33.46 -12.06 -0.79
CA MET A 1 32.97 -13.44 -1.04
C MET A 1 33.69 -14.15 -2.20
N ASN A 2 34.68 -13.52 -2.84
CA ASN A 2 35.39 -14.12 -3.99
C ASN A 2 36.59 -15.01 -3.59
N GLU A 3 37.13 -14.90 -2.37
CA GLU A 3 38.26 -15.74 -1.91
C GLU A 3 37.87 -17.14 -1.46
N VAL A 4 36.62 -17.34 -1.01
CA VAL A 4 36.15 -18.64 -0.50
C VAL A 4 35.86 -19.62 -1.65
N ALA A 5 35.53 -19.08 -2.84
CA ALA A 5 35.18 -19.88 -4.02
C ALA A 5 36.38 -20.57 -4.69
N ASP A 6 37.57 -19.96 -4.64
CA ASP A 6 38.76 -20.51 -5.30
C ASP A 6 39.50 -21.58 -4.46
N ARG A 7 39.29 -21.65 -3.14
CA ARG A 7 39.92 -22.67 -2.27
C ARG A 7 39.25 -24.05 -2.32
N LEU A 8 38.07 -24.18 -2.90
CA LEU A 8 37.28 -25.43 -2.89
C LEU A 8 37.38 -26.25 -4.19
N ARG A 9 38.19 -25.83 -5.17
CA ARG A 9 38.41 -26.57 -6.43
C ARG A 9 39.39 -27.75 -6.32
N GLY A 10 39.91 -28.04 -5.13
CA GLY A 10 41.01 -29.00 -4.92
C GLY A 10 40.63 -30.45 -4.60
N PHE A 11 39.35 -30.79 -4.38
CA PHE A 11 38.94 -32.17 -4.08
C PHE A 11 37.95 -32.69 -5.11
N GLY A 12 38.39 -33.67 -5.91
CA GLY A 12 37.59 -34.32 -6.94
C GLY A 12 36.48 -35.19 -6.36
N PHE A 13 35.32 -34.58 -6.09
CA PHE A 13 34.05 -35.30 -5.90
C PHE A 13 32.81 -34.40 -6.04
N VAL A 14 32.72 -33.58 -7.10
CA VAL A 14 31.46 -32.90 -7.45
C VAL A 14 31.31 -32.84 -8.96
N ASP A 15 30.56 -33.79 -9.51
CA ASP A 15 30.23 -33.94 -10.93
C ASP A 15 28.92 -33.24 -11.32
N ASP A 16 28.51 -32.18 -10.61
CA ASP A 16 27.57 -31.21 -11.18
C ASP A 16 27.58 -29.85 -10.45
N VAL A 17 28.58 -29.03 -10.76
CA VAL A 17 28.44 -27.58 -10.65
C VAL A 17 28.39 -26.99 -12.06
N ARG A 18 27.46 -27.47 -12.88
CA ARG A 18 26.89 -26.62 -13.93
C ARG A 18 26.05 -25.55 -13.26
N PHE A 19 26.75 -24.46 -12.91
CA PHE A 19 26.24 -23.11 -12.75
C PHE A 19 24.75 -22.95 -13.10
N GLY A 20 23.90 -22.99 -12.07
CA GLY A 20 22.51 -22.52 -12.14
C GLY A 20 22.41 -21.00 -12.35
N ARG A 21 23.34 -20.35 -13.08
CA ARG A 21 23.27 -18.93 -13.44
C ARG A 21 22.04 -18.69 -14.31
N ASP A 22 21.82 -19.50 -15.35
CA ASP A 22 20.66 -19.35 -16.23
C ASP A 22 19.33 -19.57 -15.52
N TRP A 23 19.27 -20.47 -14.53
CA TRP A 23 18.07 -20.72 -13.74
C TRP A 23 17.80 -19.60 -12.74
N VAL A 24 18.84 -19.11 -12.05
CA VAL A 24 18.74 -17.95 -11.14
C VAL A 24 18.37 -16.69 -11.92
N GLU A 25 18.95 -16.48 -13.10
CA GLU A 25 18.67 -15.31 -13.94
C GLU A 25 17.24 -15.35 -14.51
N LYS A 26 16.73 -16.54 -14.87
CA LYS A 26 15.30 -16.72 -15.22
C LYS A 26 14.40 -16.43 -14.02
N LEU A 27 14.76 -16.88 -12.83
CA LEU A 27 13.99 -16.65 -11.61
C LEU A 27 13.94 -15.17 -11.22
N ASP A 28 15.05 -14.45 -11.37
CA ASP A 28 15.12 -13.01 -11.14
C ASP A 28 14.31 -12.22 -12.18
N ARG A 29 14.33 -12.64 -13.46
CA ARG A 29 13.45 -12.05 -14.48
C ARG A 29 11.98 -12.27 -14.16
N LEU A 30 11.59 -13.47 -13.70
CA LEU A 30 10.22 -13.76 -13.26
C LEU A 30 9.81 -12.89 -12.06
N ARG A 31 10.70 -12.71 -11.08
CA ARG A 31 10.48 -11.79 -9.95
C ARG A 31 10.29 -10.35 -10.42
N GLY A 32 11.11 -9.89 -11.37
CA GLY A 32 10.98 -8.55 -11.96
C GLY A 32 9.64 -8.33 -12.66
N ILE A 33 9.18 -9.31 -13.44
CA ILE A 33 7.86 -9.26 -14.10
C ILE A 33 6.74 -9.24 -13.05
N ALA A 34 6.81 -10.11 -12.04
CA ALA A 34 5.82 -10.15 -10.96
C ALA A 34 5.75 -8.82 -10.20
N ALA A 35 6.90 -8.20 -9.91
CA ALA A 35 6.97 -6.89 -9.26
C ALA A 35 6.36 -5.78 -10.14
N ALA A 36 6.65 -5.78 -11.45
CA ALA A 36 6.10 -4.81 -12.39
C ALA A 36 4.57 -4.92 -12.51
N VAL A 37 4.04 -6.13 -12.66
CA VAL A 37 2.59 -6.38 -12.68
C VAL A 37 1.95 -5.98 -11.36
N GLY A 38 2.56 -6.35 -10.23
CA GLY A 38 2.09 -5.95 -8.91
C GLY A 38 2.02 -4.43 -8.73
N LEU A 39 3.00 -3.70 -9.25
CA LEU A 39 3.01 -2.24 -9.22
C LEU A 39 1.89 -1.64 -10.06
N VAL A 40 1.68 -2.13 -11.28
CA VAL A 40 0.60 -1.66 -12.16
C VAL A 40 -0.78 -1.90 -11.54
N VAL A 41 -1.01 -3.12 -11.03
CA VAL A 41 -2.26 -3.48 -10.37
C VAL A 41 -2.46 -2.65 -9.09
N GLY A 42 -1.42 -2.51 -8.27
CA GLY A 42 -1.44 -1.69 -7.06
C GLY A 42 -1.77 -0.22 -7.35
N ALA A 43 -1.20 0.34 -8.41
CA ALA A 43 -1.51 1.71 -8.85
C ALA A 43 -2.98 1.84 -9.28
N ALA A 44 -3.52 0.87 -10.03
CA ALA A 44 -4.92 0.86 -10.41
C ALA A 44 -5.86 0.83 -9.18
N PHE A 45 -5.57 -0.02 -8.19
CA PHE A 45 -6.33 -0.07 -6.94
C PHE A 45 -6.22 1.23 -6.13
N ALA A 46 -5.04 1.88 -6.11
CA ALA A 46 -4.89 3.18 -5.47
C ALA A 46 -5.79 4.25 -6.10
N VAL A 47 -5.92 4.27 -7.43
CA VAL A 47 -6.84 5.17 -8.14
C VAL A 47 -8.29 4.87 -7.76
N VAL A 48 -8.69 3.60 -7.76
CA VAL A 48 -10.04 3.18 -7.34
C VAL A 48 -10.34 3.62 -5.91
N ALA A 49 -9.40 3.42 -4.98
CA ALA A 49 -9.54 3.84 -3.59
C ALA A 49 -9.73 5.36 -3.47
N ILE A 50 -8.95 6.15 -4.21
CA ILE A 50 -9.09 7.62 -4.25
C ILE A 50 -10.50 8.02 -4.73
N ILE A 51 -11.02 7.37 -5.77
CA ILE A 51 -12.36 7.64 -6.30
C ILE A 51 -13.43 7.32 -5.23
N ILE A 52 -13.36 6.14 -4.62
CA ILE A 52 -14.33 5.70 -3.59
C ILE A 52 -14.30 6.62 -2.36
N ILE A 53 -13.12 6.97 -1.87
CA ILE A 53 -12.98 7.89 -0.74
C ILE A 53 -13.55 9.26 -1.12
N GLY A 54 -13.30 9.71 -2.35
CA GLY A 54 -13.78 10.97 -2.86
C GLY A 54 -15.30 11.06 -2.93
N THR A 55 -15.96 10.04 -3.48
CA THR A 55 -17.43 9.95 -3.54
C THR A 55 -18.04 9.83 -2.15
N THR A 56 -17.43 9.06 -1.25
CA THR A 56 -17.88 8.92 0.14
C THR A 56 -17.86 10.26 0.88
N ILE A 57 -16.80 11.05 0.71
CA ILE A 57 -16.69 12.36 1.35
C ILE A 57 -17.70 13.34 0.77
N ARG A 58 -17.95 13.30 -0.55
CA ARG A 58 -19.00 14.11 -1.16
C ARG A 58 -20.36 13.84 -0.50
N MET A 59 -20.71 12.57 -0.30
CA MET A 59 -21.94 12.20 0.40
C MET A 59 -21.97 12.74 1.84
N ALA A 60 -20.87 12.60 2.57
CA ALA A 60 -20.78 13.09 3.95
C ALA A 60 -20.91 14.63 4.04
N VAL A 61 -20.34 15.37 3.09
CA VAL A 61 -20.47 16.84 3.00
C VAL A 61 -21.92 17.24 2.73
N LEU A 62 -22.61 16.56 1.80
CA LEU A 62 -24.01 16.84 1.49
C LEU A 62 -24.93 16.62 2.69
N GLN A 63 -24.72 15.52 3.42
CA GLN A 63 -25.46 15.21 4.65
C GLN A 63 -25.25 16.26 5.75
N ARG A 64 -24.07 16.91 5.80
CA ARG A 64 -23.74 17.95 6.79
C ARG A 64 -23.82 19.37 6.23
N SER A 65 -24.44 19.57 5.07
CA SER A 65 -24.50 20.87 4.39
C SER A 65 -25.09 21.98 5.27
N ARG A 66 -26.13 21.67 6.06
CA ARG A 66 -26.75 22.63 7.00
C ARG A 66 -25.81 23.03 8.14
N GLU A 67 -25.07 22.08 8.72
CA GLU A 67 -24.06 22.36 9.74
C GLU A 67 -22.96 23.27 9.18
N ILE A 68 -22.47 22.96 7.98
CA ILE A 68 -21.44 23.74 7.29
C ILE A 68 -21.93 25.18 7.01
N ALA A 69 -23.20 25.35 6.64
CA ALA A 69 -23.79 26.68 6.44
C ALA A 69 -23.79 27.49 7.74
N ILE A 70 -24.19 26.90 8.87
CA ILE A 70 -24.16 27.56 10.19
C ILE A 70 -22.71 27.92 10.56
N MET A 71 -21.75 27.01 10.35
CA MET A 71 -20.34 27.28 10.61
C MET A 71 -19.80 28.45 9.79
N ARG A 72 -20.20 28.55 8.51
CA ARG A 72 -19.84 29.69 7.64
C ARG A 72 -20.43 31.01 8.14
N LEU A 73 -21.66 31.02 8.66
CA LEU A 73 -22.31 32.23 9.19
C LEU A 73 -21.62 32.79 10.44
N VAL A 74 -20.98 31.93 11.24
CA VAL A 74 -20.20 32.32 12.42
C VAL A 74 -18.74 32.67 12.05
N GLY A 75 -18.41 32.72 10.76
CA GLY A 75 -17.08 33.11 10.27
C GLY A 75 -16.04 31.99 10.25
N ALA A 76 -16.44 30.71 10.29
CA ALA A 76 -15.49 29.62 10.24
C ALA A 76 -14.72 29.59 8.91
N THR A 77 -13.39 29.45 9.00
CA THR A 77 -12.52 29.38 7.82
C THR A 77 -12.75 28.09 7.04
N ASN A 78 -12.55 28.13 5.71
CA ASN A 78 -12.61 26.93 4.86
C ASN A 78 -11.68 25.80 5.37
N GLY A 79 -10.53 26.14 5.99
CA GLY A 79 -9.65 25.15 6.60
C GLY A 79 -10.30 24.39 7.76
N PHE A 80 -11.04 25.09 8.63
CA PHE A 80 -11.74 24.49 9.76
C PHE A 80 -12.80 23.48 9.31
N ILE A 81 -13.53 23.82 8.24
CA ILE A 81 -14.55 22.94 7.63
C ILE A 81 -13.89 21.71 6.96
N ARG A 82 -12.69 21.86 6.38
CA ARG A 82 -12.01 20.78 5.62
C ARG A 82 -11.34 19.73 6.51
N ARG A 83 -10.75 20.13 7.63
CA ARG A 83 -10.02 19.25 8.56
C ARG A 83 -10.76 17.96 8.97
N PRO A 84 -12.04 17.98 9.38
CA PRO A 84 -12.73 16.74 9.77
C PRO A 84 -12.85 15.75 8.62
N PHE A 85 -13.06 16.21 7.38
CA PHE A 85 -13.14 15.33 6.21
C PHE A 85 -11.78 14.76 5.80
N LEU A 86 -10.70 15.53 5.95
CA LEU A 86 -9.33 15.02 5.77
C LEU A 86 -9.01 13.91 6.76
N LEU A 87 -9.38 14.10 8.03
CA LEU A 87 -9.18 13.10 9.07
C LEU A 87 -9.97 11.81 8.78
N GLN A 88 -11.22 11.92 8.30
CA GLN A 88 -11.98 10.74 7.87
C GLN A 88 -11.28 9.97 6.75
N GLY A 89 -10.68 10.67 5.78
CA GLY A 89 -9.89 10.03 4.72
C GLY A 89 -8.65 9.32 5.25
N ALA A 90 -7.89 10.00 6.11
CA ALA A 90 -6.70 9.45 6.75
C ALA A 90 -7.01 8.18 7.55
N ILE A 91 -8.06 8.22 8.39
CA ILE A 91 -8.50 7.09 9.20
C ILE A 91 -8.92 5.91 8.32
N LYS A 92 -9.70 6.15 7.26
CA LYS A 92 -10.09 5.08 6.31
C LYS A 92 -8.87 4.44 5.64
N GLY A 93 -7.90 5.24 5.21
CA GLY A 93 -6.64 4.75 4.64
C GLY A 93 -5.79 3.96 5.62
N MET A 94 -5.66 4.45 6.85
CA MET A 94 -4.94 3.78 7.94
C MET A 94 -5.58 2.44 8.31
N LEU A 95 -6.89 2.42 8.51
CA LEU A 95 -7.65 1.20 8.81
C LEU A 95 -7.53 0.18 7.67
N GLY A 96 -7.61 0.63 6.42
CA GLY A 96 -7.36 -0.23 5.26
C GLY A 96 -5.97 -0.87 5.28
N GLY A 97 -4.94 -0.09 5.61
CA GLY A 97 -3.57 -0.61 5.77
C GLY A 97 -3.42 -1.63 6.91
N LEU A 98 -4.05 -1.37 8.06
CA LEU A 98 -4.06 -2.32 9.19
C LEU A 98 -4.77 -3.63 8.84
N VAL A 99 -5.93 -3.53 8.17
CA VAL A 99 -6.67 -4.71 7.68
C VAL A 99 -5.83 -5.48 6.65
N ALA A 100 -5.15 -4.79 5.73
CA ALA A 100 -4.28 -5.42 4.74
C ALA A 100 -3.13 -6.22 5.41
N ILE A 101 -2.52 -5.69 6.47
CA ILE A 101 -1.49 -6.41 7.24
C ILE A 101 -2.09 -7.62 7.94
N GLY A 102 -3.25 -7.47 8.58
CA GLY A 102 -3.95 -8.59 9.24
C GLY A 102 -4.28 -9.72 8.27
N LEU A 103 -4.82 -9.38 7.09
CA LEU A 103 -5.10 -10.35 6.03
C LEU A 103 -3.82 -10.99 5.48
N SER A 104 -2.75 -10.20 5.29
CA SER A 104 -1.46 -10.71 4.83
C SER A 104 -0.83 -11.67 5.84
N TYR A 105 -0.95 -11.38 7.13
CA TYR A 105 -0.50 -12.27 8.20
C TYR A 105 -1.33 -13.57 8.27
N GLY A 106 -2.65 -13.47 8.10
CA GLY A 106 -3.52 -14.64 7.97
C GLY A 106 -3.14 -15.53 6.78
N ALA A 107 -2.91 -14.93 5.60
CA ALA A 107 -2.45 -15.65 4.42
C ALA A 107 -1.07 -16.30 4.64
N TYR A 108 -0.14 -15.58 5.28
CA TYR A 108 1.19 -16.07 5.62
C TYR A 108 1.14 -17.32 6.50
N THR A 109 0.38 -17.29 7.58
CA THR A 109 0.26 -18.43 8.51
C THR A 109 -0.35 -19.66 7.84
N LEU A 110 -1.31 -19.47 6.93
CA LEU A 110 -1.90 -20.55 6.14
C LEU A 110 -0.90 -21.15 5.15
N ILE A 111 -0.17 -20.32 4.39
CA ILE A 111 0.81 -20.79 3.39
C ILE A 111 2.00 -21.48 4.05
N ASN A 112 2.52 -20.91 5.14
CA ASN A 112 3.66 -21.46 5.87
C ASN A 112 3.38 -22.85 6.44
N ARG A 113 2.11 -23.13 6.80
CA ARG A 113 1.69 -24.43 7.30
C ARG A 113 1.64 -25.51 6.21
N TRP A 114 1.41 -25.15 4.95
CA TRP A 114 1.09 -26.11 3.88
C TRP A 114 2.18 -26.28 2.80
N LEU A 115 2.97 -25.25 2.48
CA LEU A 115 3.82 -25.29 1.29
C LEU A 115 5.32 -25.06 1.54
N ILE A 116 5.73 -23.91 2.10
CA ILE A 116 7.15 -23.49 2.16
C ILE A 116 7.32 -22.50 3.33
N HIS A 117 8.49 -22.51 3.99
CA HIS A 117 8.94 -21.42 4.88
C HIS A 117 9.09 -20.11 4.07
N ALA A 118 7.98 -19.41 3.87
CA ALA A 118 7.97 -18.10 3.24
C ALA A 118 8.60 -17.06 4.19
N ALA A 119 9.25 -16.04 3.65
CA ALA A 119 9.65 -14.88 4.46
C ALA A 119 8.45 -13.93 4.57
N PHE A 120 8.07 -13.56 5.80
CA PHE A 120 7.06 -12.53 6.02
C PHE A 120 7.64 -11.12 5.81
N PHE A 121 6.75 -10.14 5.59
CA PHE A 121 7.13 -8.74 5.54
C PHE A 121 7.92 -8.33 6.79
N SER A 122 8.98 -7.56 6.56
CA SER A 122 9.72 -6.90 7.63
C SER A 122 8.84 -5.86 8.36
N LYS A 123 9.20 -5.48 9.59
CA LYS A 123 8.44 -4.49 10.36
C LYS A 123 8.38 -3.14 9.63
N GLU A 124 9.45 -2.80 8.92
CA GLU A 124 9.60 -1.59 8.12
C GLU A 124 8.60 -1.59 6.96
N GLN A 125 8.42 -2.71 6.27
CA GLN A 125 7.45 -2.86 5.18
C GLN A 125 6.01 -2.78 5.68
N ALA A 126 5.71 -3.36 6.85
CA ALA A 126 4.39 -3.25 7.46
C ALA A 126 4.05 -1.78 7.78
N VAL A 127 4.97 -1.04 8.41
CA VAL A 127 4.79 0.39 8.68
C VAL A 127 4.63 1.18 7.38
N ALA A 128 5.41 0.86 6.35
CA ALA A 128 5.30 1.51 5.04
C ALA A 128 3.92 1.28 4.38
N ILE A 129 3.33 0.08 4.51
CA ILE A 129 1.99 -0.20 3.99
C ILE A 129 0.93 0.68 4.67
N VAL A 130 0.95 0.78 6.00
CA VAL A 130 0.01 1.65 6.74
C VAL A 130 0.25 3.12 6.38
N GLY A 131 1.51 3.55 6.30
CA GLY A 131 1.88 4.90 5.91
C GLY A 131 1.36 5.24 4.51
N PHE A 132 1.57 4.35 3.54
CA PHE A 132 1.12 4.53 2.16
C PHE A 132 -0.41 4.55 2.06
N GLY A 133 -1.10 3.65 2.77
CA GLY A 133 -2.57 3.65 2.85
C GLY A 133 -3.13 4.96 3.45
N THR A 134 -2.49 5.46 4.51
CA THR A 134 -2.85 6.73 5.15
C THR A 134 -2.62 7.91 4.21
N LEU A 135 -1.49 7.94 3.50
CA LEU A 135 -1.19 8.96 2.50
C LEU A 135 -2.20 8.95 1.36
N ILE A 136 -2.55 7.78 0.81
CA ILE A 136 -3.59 7.66 -0.22
C ILE A 136 -4.93 8.18 0.31
N GLY A 137 -5.30 7.83 1.54
CA GLY A 137 -6.54 8.31 2.16
C GLY A 137 -6.57 9.83 2.37
N LEU A 138 -5.45 10.41 2.78
CA LEU A 138 -5.26 11.86 2.88
C LEU A 138 -5.33 12.53 1.51
N PHE A 139 -4.64 12.01 0.50
CA PHE A 139 -4.66 12.55 -0.85
C PHE A 139 -6.06 12.47 -1.48
N GLY A 140 -6.72 11.31 -1.37
CA GLY A 140 -8.06 11.11 -1.90
C GLY A 140 -9.09 12.04 -1.25
N SER A 141 -9.00 12.22 0.07
CA SER A 141 -9.85 13.16 0.79
C SER A 141 -9.55 14.62 0.46
N ALA A 142 -8.29 15.03 0.45
CA ALA A 142 -7.90 16.39 0.12
C ALA A 142 -8.32 16.81 -1.29
N ALA A 143 -8.09 15.93 -2.26
CA ALA A 143 -8.46 16.13 -3.65
C ALA A 143 -9.98 16.24 -3.84
N SER A 144 -10.77 15.44 -3.11
CA SER A 144 -12.23 15.50 -3.21
C SER A 144 -12.81 16.74 -2.52
N VAL A 145 -12.40 16.99 -1.27
CA VAL A 145 -12.90 18.11 -0.45
C VAL A 145 -12.60 19.46 -1.12
N GLY A 146 -11.40 19.62 -1.69
CA GLY A 146 -10.98 20.89 -2.32
C GLY A 146 -11.75 21.22 -3.59
N ARG A 147 -12.14 20.21 -4.37
CA ARG A 147 -12.92 20.40 -5.61
C ARG A 147 -14.40 20.67 -5.33
N HIS A 148 -14.97 20.05 -4.29
CA HIS A 148 -16.40 20.13 -4.02
C HIS A 148 -16.81 21.31 -3.14
N LEU A 149 -16.00 21.72 -2.14
CA LEU A 149 -16.30 22.91 -1.34
C LEU A 149 -16.22 24.23 -2.12
N ARG A 150 -15.63 24.24 -3.32
CA ARG A 150 -15.67 25.40 -4.22
C ARG A 150 -16.98 25.51 -5.01
N ARG A 151 -17.79 24.44 -5.05
CA ARG A 151 -19.06 24.39 -5.77
C ARG A 151 -20.29 24.52 -4.86
N VAL A 152 -20.09 24.57 -3.54
CA VAL A 152 -21.12 24.75 -2.49
C VAL A 152 -20.74 25.93 -1.62
#